data_AF-A0A8T9CFS3-F1
#
_entry.id   AF-A0A8T9CFS3-F1
#
_cell.length_a   1.000
_cell.length_b   1.000
_cell.length_c   1.000
_cell.angle_alpha   90.00
_cell.angle_beta   90.00
_cell.angle_gamma   90.00
#
_symmetry.space_group_name_H-M   'P 1'
#
loop_
_entity.id
_entity.type
_entity.pdbx_description
1 polymer ?
#
loop_
_entity_poly.entity_id
_entity_poly.type
_entity_poly.pdbx_seq_one_letter_code
_entity_poly.pdbx_strand_id
1 'polypeptide(L)'
;MPPKRKALADTTSSNKQVGTKTRNRKASKTSSKAIDPLSKKPEYANLQWPNIGDFINDKKQDMPKKGQLIDDFCYRVSDLGIPVSLDGAGILDKIEAEHKKRNQDLRDMFIYNDWNGWAMSEVLENFLKDFNKDIFKKTVSTFKKWAYVEAIACFFKSEDSGDFLSIISPLPLHRYRVITFLVEDNEDGDCVVEIVEMLDLMVLTTFSALSEHDLFKSDSEILNIGIISLLLLEFIHGPGVDLDCGWGPEVVRLCDEAGIDLDKEVRKQVYLTRKDLKLMRDEYKETEEVDNSDIAQKWKLEFKEFKKNHTGGNQYVIAKMSKNQIEAHTLGTKAFDRRIGIDTESDDSQ
;
A
#
# COMPACT_ATOMS: atom_id res chain seq x y z
N MET A 1 -28.79 55.79 39.30
CA MET A 1 -28.41 55.68 40.71
C MET A 1 -27.03 55.03 40.81
N PRO A 2 -26.02 55.73 41.34
CA PRO A 2 -24.70 55.19 41.67
C PRO A 2 -24.63 54.76 43.15
N PRO A 3 -23.57 54.04 43.53
CA PRO A 3 -22.59 54.62 44.47
C PRO A 3 -21.15 54.37 43.96
N LYS A 4 -20.26 55.36 43.75
CA LYS A 4 -19.39 56.10 44.73
C LYS A 4 -18.83 55.18 45.83
N ARG A 5 -17.55 55.12 46.21
CA ARG A 5 -16.26 55.79 45.92
C ARG A 5 -15.23 55.05 46.81
N LYS A 6 -13.95 54.98 46.44
CA LYS A 6 -12.82 55.57 47.21
C LYS A 6 -11.48 55.29 46.55
N ALA A 7 -10.75 56.37 46.30
CA ALA A 7 -9.32 56.40 46.05
C ALA A 7 -8.57 56.59 47.38
N LEU A 8 -7.32 56.14 47.44
CA LEU A 8 -6.28 56.70 48.30
C LEU A 8 -4.91 56.48 47.64
N ALA A 9 -4.10 57.53 47.68
CA ALA A 9 -2.88 57.74 46.95
C ALA A 9 -1.62 57.40 47.78
N ASP A 10 -0.53 57.17 47.04
CA ASP A 10 0.89 57.51 47.27
C ASP A 10 1.56 57.31 48.63
N THR A 11 2.69 56.57 48.64
CA THR A 11 4.05 57.15 48.82
C THR A 11 5.19 56.14 48.62
N THR A 12 6.17 56.52 47.76
CA THR A 12 7.67 56.38 47.82
C THR A 12 8.32 55.18 48.53
N SER A 13 9.39 54.51 48.10
CA SER A 13 10.65 54.80 47.35
C SER A 13 11.36 53.42 47.22
N SER A 14 12.12 53.01 46.20
CA SER A 14 13.43 53.55 45.80
C SER A 14 13.97 52.89 44.51
N ASN A 15 14.64 53.72 43.71
CA ASN A 15 15.41 53.48 42.49
C ASN A 15 16.34 52.24 42.45
N LYS A 16 16.42 51.61 41.27
CA LYS A 16 17.72 51.44 40.57
C LYS A 16 17.54 51.39 39.05
N GLN A 17 18.30 52.26 38.39
CA GLN A 17 18.38 52.50 36.94
C GLN A 17 18.74 51.22 36.15
N VAL A 18 18.37 51.17 34.87
CA VAL A 18 19.33 51.26 33.72
C VAL A 18 18.60 50.96 32.39
N GLY A 19 18.64 51.95 31.49
CA GLY A 19 18.99 51.79 30.08
C GLY A 19 18.05 51.03 29.14
N THR A 20 17.15 51.76 28.49
CA THR A 20 16.54 51.39 27.20
C THR A 20 17.60 51.36 26.10
N LYS A 21 17.73 50.23 25.38
CA LYS A 21 18.19 50.19 23.98
C LYS A 21 17.65 48.95 23.25
N THR A 22 16.91 49.25 22.20
CA THR A 22 16.25 48.41 21.20
C THR A 22 17.14 47.25 20.72
N ARG A 23 16.64 46.01 20.79
CA ARG A 23 17.35 44.81 20.32
C ARG A 23 16.62 44.23 19.10
N ASN A 24 17.18 44.47 17.92
CA ASN A 24 16.92 43.69 16.71
C ASN A 24 17.14 42.20 17.02
N ARG A 25 16.06 41.43 17.12
CA ARG A 25 16.14 39.96 17.09
C ARG A 25 15.98 39.50 15.64
N LYS A 26 17.12 39.29 14.99
CA LYS A 26 17.25 38.33 13.88
C LYS A 26 16.66 37.00 14.38
N ALA A 27 15.55 36.57 13.81
CA ALA A 27 15.03 35.22 14.03
C ALA A 27 16.08 34.23 13.50
N SER A 28 16.74 33.54 14.42
CA SER A 28 17.53 32.36 14.07
C SER A 28 16.55 31.32 13.54
N LYS A 29 16.60 31.02 12.24
CA LYS A 29 16.03 29.79 11.69
C LYS A 29 16.66 28.64 12.45
N THR A 30 15.90 28.03 13.35
CA THR A 30 16.23 26.75 13.94
C THR A 30 16.26 25.76 12.79
N SER A 31 17.46 25.38 12.36
CA SER A 31 17.68 24.23 11.49
C SER A 31 16.98 23.04 12.13
N SER A 32 15.93 22.53 11.48
CA SER A 32 15.39 21.22 11.78
C SER A 32 16.54 20.23 11.64
N LYS A 33 17.03 19.69 12.76
CA LYS A 33 18.04 18.64 12.75
C LYS A 33 17.53 17.53 11.83
N ALA A 34 18.31 17.20 10.80
CA ALA A 34 18.07 16.01 10.01
C ALA A 34 18.04 14.83 10.98
N ILE A 35 16.90 14.14 11.05
CA ILE A 35 16.80 12.87 11.75
C ILE A 35 17.66 11.89 10.93
N ASP A 36 18.53 11.14 11.60
CA ASP A 36 19.27 10.08 10.96
C ASP A 36 18.24 9.07 10.37
N PRO A 37 18.22 8.85 9.05
CA PRO A 37 17.22 8.02 8.39
C PRO A 37 17.24 6.56 8.86
N LEU A 38 18.26 6.14 9.61
CA LEU A 38 18.39 4.79 10.20
C LEU A 38 18.14 4.75 11.71
N SER A 39 17.92 5.90 12.36
CA SER A 39 17.86 5.99 13.84
C SER A 39 16.69 5.26 14.51
N LYS A 40 15.62 4.95 13.77
CA LYS A 40 14.45 4.24 14.28
C LYS A 40 14.26 2.94 13.50
N LYS A 41 14.79 1.85 14.06
CA LYS A 41 14.58 0.50 13.52
C LYS A 41 13.09 0.15 13.54
N PRO A 42 12.61 -0.63 12.56
CA PRO A 42 11.22 -1.06 12.52
C PRO A 42 10.94 -2.06 13.65
N GLU A 43 9.76 -1.93 14.24
CA GLU A 43 9.10 -3.02 14.97
C GLU A 43 8.30 -3.84 13.96
N TYR A 44 8.16 -5.14 14.22
CA TYR A 44 7.52 -6.06 13.29
C TYR A 44 6.29 -6.73 13.90
N ALA A 45 5.28 -6.94 13.07
CA ALA A 45 4.18 -7.86 13.33
C ALA A 45 4.32 -9.08 12.41
N ASN A 46 3.78 -10.21 12.84
CA ASN A 46 3.60 -11.37 11.96
C ASN A 46 2.27 -11.22 11.21
N LEU A 47 2.35 -10.93 9.91
CA LEU A 47 1.18 -10.92 9.03
C LEU A 47 0.91 -12.36 8.56
N GLN A 48 -0.24 -12.89 8.95
CA GLN A 48 -0.64 -14.26 8.64
C GLN A 48 -0.86 -14.43 7.13
N TRP A 49 -0.48 -15.61 6.61
CA TRP A 49 -0.80 -15.96 5.23
C TRP A 49 -2.31 -16.02 5.00
N PRO A 50 -2.85 -15.43 3.91
CA PRO A 50 -4.28 -15.52 3.62
C PRO A 50 -4.69 -16.97 3.34
N ASN A 51 -3.85 -17.72 2.62
CA ASN A 51 -4.03 -19.13 2.29
C ASN A 51 -3.51 -20.10 3.37
N ILE A 52 -3.36 -19.68 4.63
CA ILE A 52 -2.86 -20.57 5.70
C ILE A 52 -3.73 -21.83 5.86
N GLY A 53 -5.04 -21.72 5.60
CA GLY A 53 -6.01 -22.80 5.69
C GLY A 53 -5.72 -23.97 4.76
N ASP A 54 -5.18 -23.69 3.57
CA ASP A 54 -4.85 -24.72 2.56
C ASP A 54 -3.82 -25.73 3.08
N PHE A 55 -2.97 -25.29 4.00
CA PHE A 55 -1.84 -26.06 4.47
C PHE A 55 -2.04 -26.63 5.87
N ILE A 56 -3.21 -26.46 6.50
CA ILE A 56 -3.45 -26.82 7.92
C ILE A 56 -3.19 -28.31 8.22
N ASN A 57 -3.33 -29.18 7.22
CA ASN A 57 -3.10 -30.62 7.34
C ASN A 57 -1.66 -31.05 7.01
N ASP A 58 -0.78 -30.11 6.64
CA ASP A 58 0.62 -30.40 6.38
C ASP A 58 1.33 -30.78 7.69
N LYS A 59 1.92 -31.98 7.72
CA LYS A 59 2.61 -32.51 8.90
C LYS A 59 3.95 -31.82 9.17
N LYS A 60 4.50 -31.09 8.20
CA LYS A 60 5.80 -30.42 8.28
C LYS A 60 5.64 -28.90 8.29
N GLN A 61 4.76 -28.41 9.16
CA GLN A 61 4.54 -26.99 9.32
C GLN A 61 5.58 -26.32 10.22
N ASP A 62 6.11 -25.19 9.76
CA ASP A 62 6.89 -24.25 10.57
C ASP A 62 5.97 -23.30 11.36
N MET A 63 5.34 -23.84 12.41
CA MET A 63 4.34 -23.17 13.25
C MET A 63 4.76 -23.14 14.72
N PRO A 64 4.21 -22.22 15.54
CA PRO A 64 4.46 -22.20 16.97
C PRO A 64 4.09 -23.53 17.63
N LYS A 65 5.02 -24.11 18.38
CA LYS A 65 4.74 -25.30 19.20
C LYS A 65 3.94 -24.90 20.44
N LYS A 66 3.21 -25.84 21.02
CA LYS A 66 2.47 -25.60 22.27
C LYS A 66 3.40 -25.02 23.35
N GLY A 67 3.09 -23.82 23.84
CA GLY A 67 3.87 -23.11 24.86
C GLY A 67 5.01 -22.23 24.32
N GLN A 68 5.25 -22.22 23.00
CA GLN A 68 6.16 -21.28 22.36
C GLN A 68 5.48 -19.91 22.19
N LEU A 69 6.25 -18.83 22.35
CA LEU A 69 5.76 -17.47 22.12
C LEU A 69 5.58 -17.22 20.62
N ILE A 70 4.49 -16.54 20.27
CA ILE A 70 4.21 -16.15 18.88
C ILE A 70 5.16 -15.03 18.44
N ASP A 71 5.62 -14.18 19.36
CA ASP A 71 6.50 -13.05 19.08
C ASP A 71 7.81 -13.45 18.38
N ASP A 72 8.31 -14.67 18.60
CA ASP A 72 9.49 -15.20 17.90
C ASP A 72 9.28 -15.32 16.38
N PHE A 73 8.02 -15.35 15.93
CA PHE A 73 7.62 -15.42 14.53
C PHE A 73 7.45 -14.03 13.89
N CYS A 74 7.51 -12.95 14.67
CA CYS A 74 7.52 -11.58 14.14
C CYS A 74 8.86 -11.21 13.49
N TYR A 75 9.90 -12.04 13.62
CA TYR A 75 11.25 -11.74 13.15
C TYR A 75 11.79 -12.71 12.10
N ARG A 76 10.92 -13.55 11.51
CA ARG A 76 11.30 -14.49 10.45
C ARG A 76 10.08 -14.91 9.65
N VAL A 77 10.32 -15.29 8.40
CA VAL A 77 9.31 -15.95 7.57
C VAL A 77 9.06 -17.37 8.08
N SER A 78 7.78 -17.77 8.12
CA SER A 78 7.35 -19.07 8.64
C SER A 78 6.08 -19.55 7.95
N ASP A 79 5.56 -20.73 8.32
CA ASP A 79 4.23 -21.15 7.86
C ASP A 79 3.09 -20.42 8.56
N LEU A 80 3.37 -19.71 9.66
CA LEU A 80 2.39 -18.85 10.33
C LEU A 80 2.14 -17.57 9.52
N GLY A 81 3.21 -16.97 9.01
CA GLY A 81 3.14 -15.68 8.34
C GLY A 81 4.51 -15.09 8.04
N ILE A 82 4.50 -13.84 7.57
CA ILE A 82 5.67 -13.05 7.23
C ILE A 82 5.87 -11.91 8.24
N PRO A 83 7.13 -11.53 8.54
CA PRO A 83 7.39 -10.33 9.30
C PRO A 83 7.09 -9.12 8.42
N VAL A 84 6.25 -8.20 8.89
CA VAL A 84 5.93 -6.92 8.22
C VAL A 84 6.14 -5.81 9.24
N SER A 85 6.79 -4.71 8.84
CA SER A 85 7.00 -3.60 9.76
C SER A 85 5.65 -3.01 10.22
N LEU A 86 5.59 -2.47 11.44
CA LEU A 86 4.36 -1.82 11.93
C LEU A 86 3.95 -0.63 11.06
N ASP A 87 4.91 0.08 10.46
CA ASP A 87 4.63 1.12 9.47
C ASP A 87 4.01 0.52 8.20
N GLY A 88 4.52 -0.63 7.73
CA GLY A 88 3.99 -1.35 6.57
C GLY A 88 2.58 -1.88 6.80
N ALA A 89 2.34 -2.51 7.95
CA ALA A 89 1.01 -2.96 8.37
C ALA A 89 0.03 -1.78 8.47
N GLY A 90 0.44 -0.65 9.03
CA GLY A 90 -0.40 0.55 9.10
C GLY A 90 -0.72 1.17 7.74
N ILE A 91 0.20 1.07 6.77
CA ILE A 91 -0.07 1.49 5.38
C ILE A 91 -1.01 0.49 4.70
N LEU A 92 -0.81 -0.82 4.89
CA LEU A 92 -1.71 -1.87 4.38
C LEU A 92 -3.14 -1.66 4.88
N ASP A 93 -3.33 -1.49 6.20
CA ASP A 93 -4.64 -1.22 6.82
C ASP A 93 -5.32 0.01 6.18
N LYS A 94 -4.54 1.03 5.86
CA LYS A 94 -5.04 2.24 5.21
C LYS A 94 -5.50 1.96 3.78
N ILE A 95 -4.74 1.23 2.97
CA ILE A 95 -5.11 0.87 1.60
C ILE A 95 -6.38 0.01 1.62
N GLU A 96 -6.43 -1.01 2.49
CA GLU A 96 -7.61 -1.85 2.65
C GLU A 96 -8.84 -1.05 3.08
N ALA A 97 -8.69 -0.13 4.02
CA ALA A 97 -9.79 0.72 4.47
C ALA A 97 -10.29 1.64 3.34
N GLU A 98 -9.40 2.15 2.49
CA GLU A 98 -9.77 2.94 1.31
C GLU A 98 -10.49 2.07 0.26
N HIS A 99 -10.02 0.84 0.00
CA HIS A 99 -10.70 -0.11 -0.88
C HIS A 99 -12.11 -0.45 -0.35
N LYS A 100 -12.23 -0.84 0.93
CA LYS A 100 -13.51 -1.20 1.59
C LYS A 100 -14.55 -0.06 1.57
N LYS A 101 -14.12 1.21 1.48
CA LYS A 101 -15.04 2.37 1.38
C LYS A 101 -15.65 2.53 -0.01
N ARG A 102 -15.05 1.92 -1.03
CA ARG A 102 -15.40 2.09 -2.45
C ARG A 102 -15.96 0.82 -3.09
N ASN A 103 -15.74 -0.33 -2.45
CA ASN A 103 -16.20 -1.63 -2.93
C ASN A 103 -17.73 -1.75 -2.85
N GLN A 104 -18.38 -1.96 -3.99
CA GLN A 104 -19.84 -2.04 -4.09
C GLN A 104 -20.39 -3.36 -3.52
N ASP A 105 -19.65 -4.45 -3.66
CA ASP A 105 -20.11 -5.79 -3.25
C ASP A 105 -20.18 -5.88 -1.73
N LEU A 106 -19.20 -5.28 -1.03
CA LEU A 106 -19.21 -5.13 0.44
C LEU A 106 -20.37 -4.25 0.95
N ARG A 107 -21.11 -3.59 0.05
CA ARG A 107 -22.25 -2.74 0.36
C ARG A 107 -23.57 -3.27 -0.20
N ASP A 108 -23.57 -4.45 -0.83
CA ASP A 108 -24.75 -5.02 -1.50
C ASP A 108 -25.36 -4.03 -2.53
N MET A 109 -24.47 -3.41 -3.30
CA MET A 109 -24.82 -2.40 -4.30
C MET A 109 -24.44 -2.87 -5.71
N PHE A 110 -25.30 -2.53 -6.66
CA PHE A 110 -25.18 -2.80 -8.08
C PHE A 110 -25.03 -1.46 -8.79
N ILE A 111 -23.79 -0.96 -8.80
CA ILE A 111 -23.41 0.21 -9.57
C ILE A 111 -23.04 -0.29 -10.97
N TYR A 112 -23.74 0.25 -11.96
CA TYR A 112 -23.53 -0.16 -13.35
C TYR A 112 -22.15 0.36 -13.78
N ASN A 113 -21.50 -0.38 -14.68
CA ASN A 113 -20.12 -0.21 -15.13
C ASN A 113 -19.09 -0.71 -14.12
N ASP A 114 -17.83 -0.65 -14.53
CA ASP A 114 -16.60 -1.09 -13.87
C ASP A 114 -16.22 -0.31 -12.60
N TRP A 115 -17.22 -0.01 -11.76
CA TRP A 115 -17.08 0.84 -10.58
C TRP A 115 -15.95 0.40 -9.66
N ASN A 116 -15.86 -0.90 -9.39
CA ASN A 116 -14.82 -1.45 -8.52
C ASN A 116 -13.41 -1.26 -9.13
N GLY A 117 -13.26 -1.37 -10.46
CA GLY A 117 -11.99 -1.11 -11.13
C GLY A 117 -11.57 0.35 -11.07
N TRP A 118 -12.48 1.27 -11.43
CA TRP A 118 -12.23 2.71 -11.29
C TRP A 118 -11.95 3.12 -9.84
N ALA A 119 -12.68 2.53 -8.89
CA ALA A 119 -12.44 2.72 -7.47
C ALA A 119 -11.05 2.25 -7.04
N MET A 120 -10.59 1.10 -7.56
CA MET A 120 -9.27 0.57 -7.25
C MET A 120 -8.16 1.44 -7.85
N SER A 121 -8.31 1.89 -9.10
CA SER A 121 -7.38 2.85 -9.71
C SER A 121 -7.21 4.09 -8.83
N GLU A 122 -8.32 4.68 -8.35
CA GLU A 122 -8.25 5.84 -7.45
C GLU A 122 -7.51 5.53 -6.12
N VAL A 123 -7.66 4.32 -5.56
CA VAL A 123 -6.94 3.89 -4.36
C VAL A 123 -5.44 3.84 -4.61
N LEU A 124 -5.01 3.22 -5.72
CA LEU A 124 -3.60 3.07 -6.07
C LEU A 124 -2.95 4.40 -6.47
N GLU A 125 -3.67 5.27 -7.17
CA GLU A 125 -3.23 6.64 -7.47
C GLU A 125 -3.00 7.46 -6.20
N ASN A 126 -3.91 7.36 -5.22
CA ASN A 126 -3.74 8.01 -3.93
C ASN A 126 -2.56 7.44 -3.14
N PHE A 127 -2.35 6.12 -3.22
CA PHE A 127 -1.21 5.45 -2.61
C PHE A 127 0.13 5.92 -3.20
N LEU A 128 0.26 5.93 -4.54
CA LEU A 128 1.44 6.43 -5.26
C LEU A 128 1.75 7.90 -4.92
N LYS A 129 0.72 8.73 -4.72
CA LYS A 129 0.89 10.11 -4.26
C LYS A 129 1.43 10.22 -2.85
N ASP A 130 0.99 9.37 -1.95
CA ASP A 130 1.49 9.34 -0.58
C ASP A 130 2.96 8.88 -0.56
N PHE A 131 3.30 7.86 -1.36
CA PHE A 131 4.69 7.47 -1.57
C PHE A 131 5.54 8.63 -2.14
N ASN A 132 5.08 9.30 -3.20
CA ASN A 132 5.81 10.42 -3.80
C ASN A 132 6.09 11.56 -2.80
N LYS A 133 5.16 11.80 -1.86
CA LYS A 133 5.36 12.80 -0.81
C LYS A 133 6.52 12.42 0.09
N ASP A 134 6.82 11.14 0.29
CA ASP A 134 7.70 10.65 1.34
C ASP A 134 9.06 10.15 0.83
N ILE A 135 9.13 9.53 -0.36
CA ILE A 135 10.32 8.85 -0.89
C ILE A 135 11.61 9.69 -0.91
N PHE A 136 11.51 11.00 -1.19
CA PHE A 136 12.66 11.92 -1.22
C PHE A 136 12.83 12.78 0.04
N LYS A 137 11.95 12.64 1.05
CA LYS A 137 12.06 13.41 2.28
C LYS A 137 13.17 12.83 3.17
N LYS A 138 14.16 13.67 3.50
CA LYS A 138 15.24 13.32 4.45
C LYS A 138 14.75 13.03 5.88
N THR A 139 13.53 13.47 6.21
CA THR A 139 12.90 13.24 7.53
C THR A 139 12.16 11.91 7.61
N VAL A 140 12.01 11.20 6.50
CA VAL A 140 11.39 9.88 6.43
C VAL A 140 12.50 8.84 6.44
N SER A 141 12.42 7.89 7.38
CA SER A 141 13.41 6.82 7.49
C SER A 141 13.37 5.91 6.26
N THR A 142 14.50 5.29 5.94
CA THR A 142 14.59 4.35 4.82
C THR A 142 13.71 3.12 5.04
N PHE A 143 13.58 2.66 6.28
CA PHE A 143 12.60 1.64 6.68
C PHE A 143 11.15 2.02 6.37
N LYS A 144 10.77 3.29 6.57
CA LYS A 144 9.41 3.75 6.25
C LYS A 144 9.18 3.86 4.73
N LYS A 145 10.23 4.04 3.93
CA LYS A 145 10.11 3.95 2.46
C LYS A 145 9.83 2.51 2.05
N TRP A 146 10.56 1.56 2.63
CA TRP A 146 10.30 0.12 2.45
C TRP A 146 8.89 -0.30 2.86
N ALA A 147 8.33 0.29 3.92
CA ALA A 147 6.97 0.03 4.37
C ALA A 147 5.89 0.22 3.29
N TYR A 148 6.10 1.10 2.29
CA TYR A 148 5.20 1.20 1.14
C TYR A 148 5.25 -0.06 0.27
N VAL A 149 6.45 -0.60 0.02
CA VAL A 149 6.64 -1.83 -0.76
C VAL A 149 6.08 -3.04 -0.02
N GLU A 150 6.31 -3.14 1.30
CA GLU A 150 5.67 -4.18 2.13
C GLU A 150 4.15 -4.13 1.99
N ALA A 151 3.57 -2.94 2.15
CA ALA A 151 2.12 -2.77 2.13
C ALA A 151 1.50 -3.16 0.79
N ILE A 152 2.08 -2.72 -0.34
CA ILE A 152 1.50 -3.05 -1.64
C ILE A 152 1.66 -4.54 -1.99
N ALA A 153 2.80 -5.15 -1.66
CA ALA A 153 3.01 -6.57 -1.89
C ALA A 153 2.02 -7.42 -1.08
N CYS A 154 1.81 -7.06 0.20
CA CYS A 154 0.82 -7.71 1.05
C CYS A 154 -0.61 -7.46 0.58
N PHE A 155 -0.91 -6.25 0.09
CA PHE A 155 -2.22 -5.91 -0.46
C PHE A 155 -2.54 -6.75 -1.70
N PHE A 156 -1.59 -6.91 -2.62
CA PHE A 156 -1.74 -7.80 -3.77
C PHE A 156 -1.90 -9.26 -3.38
N LYS A 157 -1.25 -9.70 -2.31
CA LYS A 157 -1.39 -11.07 -1.79
C LYS A 157 -2.71 -11.32 -1.06
N SER A 158 -3.38 -10.27 -0.57
CA SER A 158 -4.55 -10.42 0.30
C SER A 158 -5.75 -11.08 -0.44
N GLU A 159 -6.39 -12.03 0.24
CA GLU A 159 -7.72 -12.57 -0.11
C GLU A 159 -8.77 -11.77 0.69
N ASP A 160 -10.02 -11.55 0.21
CA ASP A 160 -11.10 -11.52 1.22
C ASP A 160 -11.72 -12.86 1.50
N SER A 161 -11.92 -13.03 2.80
CA SER A 161 -12.73 -14.03 3.48
C SER A 161 -14.25 -13.93 3.22
N GLY A 162 -14.69 -13.16 2.22
CA GLY A 162 -16.10 -12.81 2.03
C GLY A 162 -16.81 -13.50 0.86
N ASP A 163 -16.08 -14.04 -0.13
CA ASP A 163 -16.72 -14.57 -1.33
C ASP A 163 -16.98 -16.08 -1.23
N PHE A 164 -18.25 -16.49 -1.31
CA PHE A 164 -18.68 -17.88 -1.31
C PHE A 164 -18.06 -18.67 -2.48
N LEU A 165 -17.72 -18.00 -3.59
CA LEU A 165 -17.02 -18.60 -4.74
C LEU A 165 -15.55 -18.99 -4.44
N SER A 166 -14.91 -18.37 -3.44
CA SER A 166 -13.55 -18.76 -3.01
C SER A 166 -13.50 -20.15 -2.36
N ILE A 167 -14.62 -20.63 -1.82
CA ILE A 167 -14.74 -21.93 -1.15
C ILE A 167 -14.89 -23.08 -2.16
N ILE A 168 -15.47 -22.81 -3.34
CA ILE A 168 -15.83 -23.83 -4.34
C ILE A 168 -15.01 -23.77 -5.62
N SER A 169 -14.23 -22.72 -5.86
CA SER A 169 -13.37 -22.62 -7.04
C SER A 169 -11.98 -23.24 -6.76
N PRO A 170 -11.61 -24.35 -7.42
CA PRO A 170 -10.26 -24.91 -7.34
C PRO A 170 -9.24 -24.14 -8.20
N LEU A 171 -9.65 -23.04 -8.85
CA LEU A 171 -8.79 -22.26 -9.72
C LEU A 171 -8.03 -21.18 -8.92
N PRO A 172 -6.69 -21.14 -8.99
CA PRO A 172 -5.86 -20.14 -8.31
C PRO A 172 -6.20 -18.68 -8.65
N LEU A 173 -6.80 -18.43 -9.82
CA LEU A 173 -7.12 -17.08 -10.31
C LEU A 173 -8.14 -16.34 -9.44
N HIS A 174 -9.11 -17.02 -8.84
CA HIS A 174 -10.21 -16.37 -8.08
C HIS A 174 -9.79 -15.93 -6.67
N ARG A 175 -8.49 -15.96 -6.35
CA ARG A 175 -7.96 -15.67 -5.00
C ARG A 175 -7.35 -14.27 -4.88
N TYR A 176 -7.25 -13.53 -5.98
CA TYR A 176 -6.61 -12.21 -6.02
C TYR A 176 -7.61 -11.09 -6.27
N ARG A 177 -8.39 -10.72 -5.24
CA ARG A 177 -9.50 -9.77 -5.38
C ARG A 177 -9.08 -8.39 -5.88
N VAL A 178 -7.92 -7.89 -5.44
CA VAL A 178 -7.41 -6.58 -5.87
C VAL A 178 -7.16 -6.56 -7.38
N ILE A 179 -6.84 -7.73 -7.94
CA ILE A 179 -6.38 -7.86 -9.32
C ILE A 179 -7.54 -8.16 -10.25
N THR A 180 -8.55 -8.93 -9.81
CA THR A 180 -9.85 -8.98 -10.50
C THR A 180 -10.43 -7.58 -10.69
N PHE A 181 -10.47 -6.76 -9.62
CA PHE A 181 -11.01 -5.42 -9.79
C PHE A 181 -10.15 -4.51 -10.66
N LEU A 182 -8.82 -4.55 -10.50
CA LEU A 182 -7.95 -3.66 -11.25
C LEU A 182 -7.81 -4.06 -12.72
N VAL A 183 -7.78 -5.36 -13.04
CA VAL A 183 -7.40 -5.88 -14.36
C VAL A 183 -8.58 -6.50 -15.12
N GLU A 184 -9.56 -7.11 -14.42
CA GLU A 184 -10.70 -7.78 -15.05
C GLU A 184 -11.95 -6.88 -15.11
N ASP A 185 -12.16 -6.03 -14.09
CA ASP A 185 -13.32 -5.13 -13.97
C ASP A 185 -12.97 -3.66 -14.23
N ASN A 186 -12.03 -3.37 -15.15
CA ASN A 186 -11.70 -2.01 -15.58
C ASN A 186 -11.59 -1.88 -17.11
N GLU A 187 -12.57 -1.21 -17.71
CA GLU A 187 -12.71 -0.92 -19.13
C GLU A 187 -11.59 -0.02 -19.69
N ASP A 188 -10.83 0.66 -18.82
CA ASP A 188 -9.67 1.48 -19.18
C ASP A 188 -8.35 0.76 -18.85
N GLY A 189 -8.01 -0.20 -19.70
CA GLY A 189 -6.78 -1.00 -19.57
C GLY A 189 -5.50 -0.17 -19.63
N ASP A 190 -5.47 0.91 -20.42
CA ASP A 190 -4.30 1.80 -20.53
C ASP A 190 -4.02 2.49 -19.18
N CYS A 191 -5.07 2.98 -18.51
CA CYS A 191 -4.98 3.56 -17.17
C CYS A 191 -4.42 2.55 -16.14
N VAL A 192 -4.81 1.28 -16.25
CA VAL A 192 -4.32 0.21 -15.37
C VAL A 192 -2.83 -0.04 -15.59
N VAL A 193 -2.40 -0.14 -16.85
CA VAL A 193 -0.99 -0.31 -17.21
C VAL A 193 -0.15 0.84 -16.66
N GLU A 194 -0.57 2.09 -16.86
CA GLU A 194 0.16 3.28 -16.34
C GLU A 194 0.30 3.24 -14.81
N ILE A 195 -0.72 2.78 -14.09
CA ILE A 195 -0.67 2.63 -12.62
C ILE A 195 0.34 1.54 -12.21
N VAL A 196 0.33 0.39 -12.90
CA VAL A 196 1.22 -0.73 -12.56
C VAL A 196 2.67 -0.42 -12.93
N GLU A 197 2.93 0.24 -14.05
CA GLU A 197 4.26 0.76 -14.40
C GLU A 197 4.80 1.74 -13.35
N MET A 198 3.92 2.60 -12.80
CA MET A 198 4.32 3.48 -11.71
C MET A 198 4.59 2.73 -10.39
N LEU A 199 3.88 1.63 -10.12
CA LEU A 199 4.16 0.77 -8.97
C LEU A 199 5.48 0.01 -9.12
N ASP A 200 5.83 -0.43 -10.32
CA ASP A 200 7.17 -0.96 -10.62
C ASP A 200 8.24 0.09 -10.27
N LEU A 201 8.12 1.29 -10.86
CA LEU A 201 9.09 2.35 -10.62
C LEU A 201 9.18 2.73 -9.14
N MET A 202 8.09 2.58 -8.37
CA MET A 202 8.07 2.72 -6.91
C MET A 202 8.95 1.69 -6.22
N VAL A 203 8.84 0.42 -6.61
CA VAL A 203 9.63 -0.70 -6.09
C VAL A 203 11.11 -0.46 -6.40
N LEU A 204 11.47 -0.21 -7.65
CA LEU A 204 12.86 0.03 -8.07
C LEU A 204 13.47 1.26 -7.40
N THR A 205 12.70 2.35 -7.27
CA THR A 205 13.14 3.54 -6.53
C THR A 205 13.38 3.24 -5.06
N THR A 206 12.58 2.35 -4.47
CA THR A 206 12.76 1.94 -3.07
C THR A 206 13.98 1.04 -2.92
N PHE A 207 14.22 0.09 -3.83
CA PHE A 207 15.44 -0.74 -3.85
C PHE A 207 16.68 0.15 -3.91
N SER A 208 16.70 1.14 -4.80
CA SER A 208 17.79 2.13 -4.88
C SER A 208 17.96 2.90 -3.56
N ALA A 209 16.87 3.37 -2.94
CA ALA A 209 16.93 4.04 -1.65
C ALA A 209 17.43 3.12 -0.51
N LEU A 210 17.14 1.82 -0.56
CA LEU A 210 17.70 0.84 0.37
C LEU A 210 19.21 0.64 0.13
N SER A 211 19.63 0.50 -1.13
CA SER A 211 21.04 0.33 -1.52
C SER A 211 21.91 1.52 -1.11
N GLU A 212 21.42 2.76 -1.26
CA GLU A 212 22.11 4.00 -0.81
C GLU A 212 22.45 3.99 0.69
N HIS A 213 21.70 3.22 1.47
CA HIS A 213 21.83 3.11 2.92
C HIS A 213 22.38 1.75 3.39
N ASP A 214 22.92 0.93 2.49
CA ASP A 214 23.47 -0.41 2.80
C ASP A 214 22.42 -1.36 3.43
N LEU A 215 21.15 -1.21 3.01
CA LEU A 215 20.03 -2.02 3.50
C LEU A 215 19.50 -3.02 2.46
N PHE A 216 19.84 -2.90 1.17
CA PHE A 216 19.42 -3.87 0.15
C PHE A 216 20.51 -4.93 -0.04
N LYS A 217 20.52 -5.92 0.86
CA LYS A 217 21.52 -6.99 0.90
C LYS A 217 21.02 -8.19 1.69
N SER A 218 21.66 -9.33 1.52
CA SER A 218 21.29 -10.60 2.16
C SER A 218 21.35 -10.61 3.70
N ASP A 219 22.25 -9.83 4.30
CA ASP A 219 22.40 -9.70 5.76
C ASP A 219 21.77 -8.41 6.31
N SER A 220 20.78 -7.86 5.58
CA SER A 220 20.07 -6.65 5.96
C SER A 220 19.34 -6.77 7.31
N GLU A 221 19.17 -5.64 7.98
CA GLU A 221 18.28 -5.52 9.12
C GLU A 221 16.79 -5.59 8.73
N ILE A 222 16.46 -5.45 7.44
CA ILE A 222 15.11 -5.62 6.90
C ILE A 222 14.86 -7.11 6.67
N LEU A 223 14.00 -7.69 7.50
CA LEU A 223 13.86 -9.14 7.64
C LEU A 223 13.12 -9.84 6.50
N ASN A 224 12.47 -9.10 5.61
CA ASN A 224 11.49 -9.63 4.65
C ASN A 224 11.77 -9.26 3.19
N ILE A 225 12.95 -8.72 2.84
CA ILE A 225 13.23 -8.29 1.46
C ILE A 225 12.96 -9.44 0.48
N GLY A 226 13.54 -10.62 0.72
CA GLY A 226 13.38 -11.77 -0.18
C GLY A 226 11.93 -12.21 -0.35
N ILE A 227 11.18 -12.38 0.75
CA ILE A 227 9.78 -12.83 0.64
C ILE A 227 8.86 -11.77 0.04
N ILE A 228 9.07 -10.48 0.33
CA ILE A 228 8.29 -9.39 -0.27
C ILE A 228 8.57 -9.29 -1.77
N SER A 229 9.83 -9.45 -2.20
CA SER A 229 10.16 -9.55 -3.63
C SER A 229 9.44 -10.72 -4.30
N LEU A 230 9.38 -11.89 -3.64
CA LEU A 230 8.63 -13.03 -4.17
C LEU A 230 7.13 -12.75 -4.31
N LEU A 231 6.52 -12.00 -3.38
CA LEU A 231 5.10 -11.60 -3.48
C LEU A 231 4.84 -10.64 -4.64
N LEU A 232 5.78 -9.72 -4.91
CA LEU A 232 5.70 -8.84 -6.08
C LEU A 232 5.85 -9.64 -7.38
N LEU A 233 6.78 -10.58 -7.43
CA LEU A 233 6.98 -11.45 -8.61
C LEU A 233 5.78 -12.38 -8.84
N GLU A 234 5.17 -12.89 -7.78
CA GLU A 234 3.93 -13.67 -7.84
C GLU A 234 2.78 -12.86 -8.47
N PHE A 235 2.66 -11.58 -8.13
CA PHE A 235 1.70 -10.67 -8.76
C PHE A 235 1.93 -10.58 -10.28
N ILE A 236 3.15 -10.30 -10.73
CA ILE A 236 3.46 -10.14 -12.16
C ILE A 236 3.32 -11.46 -12.92
N HIS A 237 3.78 -12.57 -12.33
CA HIS A 237 3.78 -13.87 -12.99
C HIS A 237 2.39 -14.47 -13.14
N GLY A 238 1.50 -14.21 -12.18
CA GLY A 238 0.13 -14.66 -12.25
C GLY A 238 -0.78 -13.53 -12.74
N PRO A 239 -1.46 -12.81 -11.83
CA PRO A 239 -2.59 -11.97 -12.26
C PRO A 239 -2.21 -10.70 -13.05
N GLY A 240 -0.96 -10.24 -12.97
CA GLY A 240 -0.44 -9.12 -13.76
C GLY A 240 0.13 -9.51 -15.12
N VAL A 241 0.05 -10.78 -15.52
CA VAL A 241 0.71 -11.28 -16.74
C VAL A 241 0.16 -10.62 -18.02
N ASP A 242 -1.14 -10.35 -18.06
CA ASP A 242 -1.81 -9.75 -19.22
C ASP A 242 -1.54 -8.25 -19.38
N LEU A 243 -0.89 -7.63 -18.39
CA LEU A 243 -0.46 -6.23 -18.44
C LEU A 243 0.88 -6.04 -19.16
N ASP A 244 1.50 -7.13 -19.66
CA ASP A 244 2.81 -7.13 -20.33
C ASP A 244 3.92 -6.43 -19.51
N CYS A 245 3.84 -6.62 -18.19
CA CYS A 245 4.72 -5.98 -17.21
C CYS A 245 6.14 -6.60 -17.22
N GLY A 246 7.07 -5.98 -17.94
CA GLY A 246 8.45 -6.48 -18.12
C GLY A 246 9.43 -6.30 -16.95
N TRP A 247 8.97 -5.96 -15.75
CA TRP A 247 9.86 -5.60 -14.62
C TRP A 247 10.21 -6.77 -13.68
N GLY A 248 9.57 -7.93 -13.84
CA GLY A 248 9.88 -9.13 -13.06
C GLY A 248 11.36 -9.57 -13.16
N PRO A 249 11.93 -9.70 -14.37
CA PRO A 249 13.35 -10.01 -14.57
C PRO A 249 14.28 -9.03 -13.84
N GLU A 250 13.95 -7.74 -13.85
CA GLU A 250 14.75 -6.70 -13.23
C GLU A 250 14.76 -6.79 -11.69
N VAL A 251 13.62 -7.11 -11.07
CA VAL A 251 13.55 -7.39 -9.63
C VAL A 251 14.44 -8.57 -9.26
N VAL A 252 14.43 -9.65 -10.06
CA VAL A 252 15.27 -10.83 -9.82
C VAL A 252 16.75 -10.48 -9.96
N ARG A 253 17.13 -9.73 -11.01
CA ARG A 253 18.50 -9.27 -11.23
C ARG A 253 19.04 -8.50 -10.03
N LEU A 254 18.28 -7.49 -9.57
CA LEU A 254 18.68 -6.65 -8.43
C LEU A 254 18.83 -7.48 -7.15
N CYS A 255 17.92 -8.44 -6.90
CA CYS A 255 18.04 -9.33 -5.75
C CYS A 255 19.30 -10.21 -5.83
N ASP A 256 19.59 -10.80 -7.00
CA ASP A 256 20.77 -11.64 -7.20
C ASP A 256 22.08 -10.82 -7.02
N GLU A 257 22.14 -9.59 -7.52
CA GLU A 257 23.29 -8.67 -7.33
C GLU A 257 23.51 -8.26 -5.87
N ALA A 258 22.42 -8.09 -5.12
CA ALA A 258 22.44 -7.84 -3.68
C ALA A 258 22.76 -9.10 -2.84
N GLY A 259 22.92 -10.26 -3.50
CA GLY A 259 23.15 -11.56 -2.87
C GLY A 259 21.92 -12.14 -2.16
N ILE A 260 20.73 -11.61 -2.42
CA ILE A 260 19.46 -12.08 -1.85
C ILE A 260 19.01 -13.32 -2.63
N ASP A 261 19.17 -14.49 -2.02
CA ASP A 261 18.88 -15.79 -2.64
C ASP A 261 17.37 -16.11 -2.62
N LEU A 262 16.66 -15.68 -3.66
CA LEU A 262 15.21 -15.88 -3.78
C LEU A 262 14.82 -17.38 -3.84
N ASP A 263 15.69 -18.28 -4.30
CA ASP A 263 15.37 -19.72 -4.37
C ASP A 263 15.22 -20.37 -2.99
N LYS A 264 15.90 -19.80 -1.98
CA LYS A 264 15.78 -20.21 -0.57
C LYS A 264 14.51 -19.69 0.08
N GLU A 265 13.96 -18.59 -0.41
CA GLU A 265 12.76 -17.95 0.11
C GLU A 265 11.47 -18.51 -0.50
N VAL A 266 11.55 -19.26 -1.61
CA VAL A 266 10.39 -19.93 -2.22
C VAL A 266 9.71 -20.86 -1.22
N ARG A 267 8.40 -20.64 -1.03
CA ARG A 267 7.55 -21.34 -0.07
C ARG A 267 6.22 -21.72 -0.70
N LYS A 268 5.56 -22.73 -0.12
CA LYS A 268 4.28 -23.26 -0.60
C LYS A 268 3.14 -22.24 -0.60
N GLN A 269 3.22 -21.19 0.22
CA GLN A 269 2.23 -20.12 0.29
C GLN A 269 2.35 -19.11 -0.86
N VAL A 270 3.48 -19.10 -1.58
CA VAL A 270 3.75 -18.24 -2.73
C VAL A 270 3.55 -19.07 -4.00
N TYR A 271 2.69 -18.61 -4.90
CA TYR A 271 2.43 -19.23 -6.21
C TYR A 271 3.50 -18.84 -7.24
N LEU A 272 4.77 -19.01 -6.86
CA LEU A 272 5.93 -18.84 -7.72
C LEU A 272 6.90 -20.00 -7.46
N THR A 273 7.41 -20.61 -8.51
CA THR A 273 8.36 -21.72 -8.41
C THR A 273 9.78 -21.28 -8.73
N ARG A 274 10.76 -22.10 -8.34
CA ARG A 274 12.16 -21.91 -8.74
C ARG A 274 12.36 -21.97 -10.26
N LYS A 275 11.46 -22.63 -11.00
CA LYS A 275 11.52 -22.64 -12.47
C LYS A 275 11.14 -21.28 -13.02
N ASP A 276 10.15 -20.62 -12.43
CA ASP A 276 9.69 -19.30 -12.86
C ASP A 276 10.78 -18.25 -12.60
N LEU A 277 11.42 -18.30 -11.43
CA LEU A 277 12.62 -17.49 -11.14
C LEU A 277 13.74 -17.75 -12.15
N LYS A 278 13.95 -19.01 -12.57
CA LYS A 278 14.96 -19.33 -13.58
C LYS A 278 14.62 -18.70 -14.93
N LEU A 279 13.35 -18.73 -15.36
CA LEU A 279 12.92 -18.10 -16.61
C LEU A 279 13.19 -16.58 -16.59
N MET A 280 12.83 -15.90 -15.50
CA MET A 280 13.13 -14.48 -15.31
C MET A 280 14.63 -14.20 -15.32
N ARG A 281 15.45 -15.11 -14.77
CA ARG A 281 16.92 -15.02 -14.84
C ARG A 281 17.50 -15.21 -16.21
N ASP A 282 16.90 -16.06 -17.02
CA ASP A 282 17.34 -16.28 -18.39
C ASP A 282 16.97 -15.05 -19.24
N GLU A 283 15.79 -14.46 -19.01
CA GLU A 283 15.33 -13.23 -19.66
C GLU A 283 16.24 -12.03 -19.39
N TYR A 284 16.55 -11.68 -18.12
CA TYR A 284 17.38 -10.48 -17.89
C TYR A 284 18.84 -10.63 -18.37
N LYS A 285 19.31 -11.85 -18.62
CA LYS A 285 20.65 -12.09 -19.22
C LYS A 285 20.66 -11.87 -20.73
N GLU A 286 19.50 -11.98 -21.36
CA GLU A 286 19.32 -11.76 -22.80
C GLU A 286 19.02 -10.29 -23.11
N THR A 287 18.49 -9.54 -22.14
CA THR A 287 18.26 -8.09 -22.26
C THR A 287 19.51 -7.28 -21.91
N GLU A 288 19.64 -6.09 -22.50
CA GLU A 288 20.64 -5.12 -22.05
C GLU A 288 20.35 -4.69 -20.61
N GLU A 289 21.41 -4.54 -19.81
CA GLU A 289 21.29 -4.08 -18.44
C GLU A 289 20.64 -2.69 -18.40
N VAL A 290 19.57 -2.55 -17.63
CA VAL A 290 18.93 -1.26 -17.41
C VAL A 290 19.81 -0.43 -16.48
N ASP A 291 20.26 0.73 -16.96
CA ASP A 291 20.99 1.69 -16.13
C ASP A 291 20.05 2.31 -15.09
N ASN A 292 20.12 1.75 -13.87
CA ASN A 292 19.37 2.23 -12.71
C ASN A 292 20.05 3.35 -11.94
N SER A 293 21.19 3.88 -12.42
CA SER A 293 21.95 4.90 -11.70
C SER A 293 21.16 6.18 -11.44
N ASP A 294 20.11 6.43 -12.23
CA ASP A 294 19.25 7.62 -12.10
C ASP A 294 17.75 7.28 -11.88
N ILE A 295 17.44 6.12 -11.28
CA ILE A 295 16.05 5.68 -11.05
C ILE A 295 15.23 6.71 -10.25
N ALA A 296 15.87 7.41 -9.30
CA ALA A 296 15.26 8.47 -8.51
C ALA A 296 14.84 9.68 -9.36
N GLN A 297 15.58 9.99 -10.42
CA GLN A 297 15.21 11.03 -11.36
C GLN A 297 14.16 10.54 -12.36
N LYS A 298 14.25 9.28 -12.81
CA LYS A 298 13.21 8.63 -13.61
C LYS A 298 11.86 8.74 -12.89
N TRP A 299 11.78 8.36 -11.61
CA TRP A 299 10.58 8.56 -10.78
C TRP A 299 10.05 9.99 -10.84
N LYS A 300 10.90 11.01 -10.65
CA LYS A 300 10.46 12.42 -10.64
C LYS A 300 9.89 12.87 -11.99
N LEU A 301 10.42 12.35 -13.09
CA LEU A 301 9.96 12.65 -14.44
C LEU A 301 8.66 11.92 -14.73
N GLU A 302 8.62 10.61 -14.56
CA GLU A 302 7.44 9.78 -14.85
C GLU A 302 6.27 10.14 -13.94
N PHE A 303 6.49 10.27 -12.62
CA PHE A 303 5.42 10.65 -11.69
C PHE A 303 4.82 12.05 -12.01
N LYS A 304 5.64 12.95 -12.58
CA LYS A 304 5.17 14.27 -13.00
C LYS A 304 4.27 14.18 -14.23
N GLU A 305 4.52 13.24 -15.12
CA GLU A 305 3.68 12.96 -16.28
C GLU A 305 2.41 12.23 -15.85
N PHE A 306 2.56 11.10 -15.15
CA PHE A 306 1.49 10.26 -14.60
C PHE A 306 0.38 11.08 -13.93
N LYS A 307 0.73 12.00 -13.02
CA LYS A 307 -0.27 12.80 -12.27
C LYS A 307 -1.13 13.73 -13.12
N LYS A 308 -0.82 13.94 -14.41
CA LYS A 308 -1.64 14.76 -15.30
C LYS A 308 -2.97 14.07 -15.61
N ASN A 309 -2.93 12.75 -15.75
CA ASN A 309 -4.10 11.91 -16.02
C ASN A 309 -4.58 11.19 -14.75
N HIS A 310 -3.65 10.87 -13.83
CA HIS A 310 -3.92 10.16 -12.59
C HIS A 310 -4.04 11.11 -11.39
N THR A 311 -5.19 11.79 -11.35
CA THR A 311 -5.44 12.84 -10.35
C THR A 311 -5.96 12.32 -9.01
N GLY A 312 -6.10 11.01 -8.82
CA GLY A 312 -6.63 10.35 -7.63
C GLY A 312 -7.90 11.02 -7.08
N GLY A 313 -8.13 10.86 -5.78
CA GLY A 313 -9.18 11.60 -5.09
C GLY A 313 -10.15 10.72 -4.32
N ASN A 314 -11.42 11.08 -4.38
CA ASN A 314 -12.47 10.44 -3.59
C ASN A 314 -13.80 10.37 -4.35
N GLN A 315 -13.75 10.28 -5.67
CA GLN A 315 -14.89 10.21 -6.58
C GLN A 315 -15.67 8.91 -6.35
N TYR A 316 -14.97 7.80 -6.13
CA TYR A 316 -15.58 6.48 -6.04
C TYR A 316 -15.89 6.04 -4.60
N VAL A 317 -15.86 6.97 -3.63
CA VAL A 317 -16.19 6.68 -2.23
C VAL A 317 -17.70 6.53 -2.06
N ILE A 318 -18.17 5.28 -1.99
CA ILE A 318 -19.58 4.93 -1.77
C ILE A 318 -20.12 5.57 -0.48
N ALA A 319 -19.30 5.66 0.58
CA ALA A 319 -19.70 6.29 1.84
C ALA A 319 -20.11 7.78 1.70
N LYS A 320 -19.85 8.43 0.56
CA LYS A 320 -20.31 9.79 0.25
C LYS A 320 -21.65 9.84 -0.49
N MET A 321 -22.18 8.70 -0.94
CA MET A 321 -23.46 8.63 -1.62
C MET A 321 -24.59 8.98 -0.63
N SER A 322 -25.56 9.75 -1.12
CA SER A 322 -26.80 10.00 -0.39
C SER A 322 -27.61 8.71 -0.24
N LYS A 323 -28.52 8.67 0.76
CA LYS A 323 -29.40 7.53 0.97
C LYS A 323 -30.22 7.17 -0.29
N ASN A 324 -30.71 8.19 -1.01
CA ASN A 324 -31.47 7.99 -2.25
C ASN A 324 -30.61 7.37 -3.36
N GLN A 325 -29.32 7.74 -3.45
CA GLN A 325 -28.40 7.12 -4.38
C GLN A 325 -28.18 5.66 -3.99
N ILE A 326 -27.89 5.37 -2.72
CA ILE A 326 -27.71 3.98 -2.26
C ILE A 326 -28.94 3.14 -2.61
N GLU A 327 -30.15 3.60 -2.26
CA GLU A 327 -31.40 2.88 -2.59
C GLU A 327 -31.53 2.61 -4.10
N ALA A 328 -31.23 3.60 -4.96
CA ALA A 328 -31.29 3.42 -6.41
C ALA A 328 -30.27 2.40 -6.98
N HIS A 329 -29.31 1.97 -6.16
CA HIS A 329 -28.29 0.99 -6.52
C HIS A 329 -28.43 -0.33 -5.73
N THR A 330 -29.44 -0.50 -4.88
CA THR A 330 -29.67 -1.73 -4.12
C THR A 330 -30.82 -2.53 -4.71
N LEU A 331 -30.60 -3.81 -5.02
CA LEU A 331 -31.62 -4.70 -5.57
C LEU A 331 -32.86 -4.78 -4.65
N GLY A 332 -34.04 -4.88 -5.28
CA GLY A 332 -35.32 -5.03 -4.57
C GLY A 332 -35.87 -3.76 -3.94
N THR A 333 -35.26 -2.59 -4.19
CA THR A 333 -35.88 -1.31 -3.82
C THR A 333 -36.69 -0.72 -4.97
N LYS A 334 -37.76 -0.01 -4.65
CA LYS A 334 -38.54 0.76 -5.65
C LYS A 334 -37.69 1.79 -6.40
N ALA A 335 -36.63 2.30 -5.77
CA ALA A 335 -35.73 3.26 -6.40
C ALA A 335 -34.86 2.57 -7.47
N PHE A 336 -34.38 1.36 -7.19
CA PHE A 336 -33.67 0.53 -8.14
C PHE A 336 -34.56 0.11 -9.32
N ASP A 337 -35.77 -0.41 -9.04
CA ASP A 337 -36.72 -0.83 -10.09
C ASP A 337 -37.03 0.33 -11.06
N ARG A 338 -37.32 1.52 -10.53
CA ARG A 338 -37.51 2.74 -11.35
C ARG A 338 -36.28 3.10 -12.17
N ARG A 339 -35.07 2.92 -11.64
CA ARG A 339 -33.83 3.26 -12.33
C ARG A 339 -33.57 2.33 -13.52
N ILE A 340 -33.89 1.05 -13.39
CA ILE A 340 -33.71 0.06 -14.47
C ILE A 340 -34.94 -0.09 -15.38
N GLY A 341 -35.98 0.74 -15.18
CA GLY A 341 -37.17 0.75 -16.03
C GLY A 341 -38.12 -0.42 -15.81
N ILE A 342 -38.04 -1.08 -14.65
CA ILE A 342 -39.06 -2.05 -14.21
C ILE A 342 -40.15 -1.24 -13.49
N ASP A 343 -41.11 -0.75 -14.26
CA ASP A 343 -42.33 -0.18 -13.67
C ASP A 343 -43.18 -1.32 -13.12
N THR A 344 -43.13 -1.54 -11.80
CA THR A 344 -44.22 -2.24 -11.11
C THR A 344 -45.42 -1.31 -11.01
N GLU A 345 -46.07 -1.03 -12.13
CA GLU A 345 -47.51 -0.76 -12.12
C GLU A 345 -48.17 -2.12 -11.84
N SER A 346 -48.23 -2.52 -10.58
CA SER A 346 -49.24 -3.49 -10.18
C SER A 346 -50.58 -2.79 -10.36
N ASP A 347 -51.33 -3.24 -11.36
CA ASP A 347 -52.78 -3.07 -11.50
C ASP A 347 -53.47 -3.54 -10.20
N ASP A 348 -53.42 -2.73 -9.15
CA ASP A 348 -54.33 -2.81 -8.01
C ASP A 348 -55.60 -2.05 -8.39
N SER A 349 -56.30 -2.57 -9.40
CA SER A 349 -57.70 -2.29 -9.64
C SER A 349 -58.48 -3.60 -9.77
N GLN A 350 -58.92 -4.11 -8.61
CA GLN A 350 -60.17 -4.86 -8.47
C GLN A 350 -61.00 -4.29 -7.33
#